data_AF-A0A5D2ZKJ0-F1
#
_entry.id   AF-A0A5D2ZKJ0-F1
#
_cell.length_a   1.000
_cell.length_b   1.000
_cell.length_c   1.000
_cell.angle_alpha   90.00
_cell.angle_beta   90.00
_cell.angle_gamma   90.00
#
_symmetry.space_group_name_H-M   'P 1'
#
loop_
_entity.id
_entity.type
_entity.pdbx_description
1 polymer ?
#
loop_
_entity_poly.entity_id
_entity_poly.type
_entity_poly.pdbx_seq_one_letter_code
_entity_poly.pdbx_strand_id
1 'polypeptide(L)'
;MESHIEKQNGDVLQKSFKELISTLPKGNCWGFPIDLYQYQGFWFGPAFLQGALSAQQQFQAQPTDIILCSSQRTGTALLKSLTFATITRTSYDDSTTTLLSKGHHDVVPFMEFDHAQFSTNRHLGIPLLATHLPYSFLPKSIIDSGCKLIYICRDPKDTFVSLYHFIAGH
;
A
#
# COMPACT_ATOMS: atom_id res chain seq x y z
N MET A 1 -19.35 21.05 8.27
CA MET A 1 -20.10 19.94 8.93
C MET A 1 -19.44 18.60 8.63
N GLU A 2 -19.00 18.36 7.40
CA GLU A 2 -18.20 17.16 7.00
C GLU A 2 -16.89 17.00 7.79
N SER A 3 -16.14 18.08 8.01
CA SER A 3 -14.85 18.04 8.72
C SER A 3 -14.93 17.61 10.19
N HIS A 4 -16.08 17.75 10.85
CA HIS A 4 -16.27 17.28 12.23
C HIS A 4 -16.64 15.79 12.28
N ILE A 5 -17.38 15.30 11.27
CA ILE A 5 -17.79 13.91 11.14
C ILE A 5 -16.59 13.04 10.74
N GLU A 6 -15.73 13.52 9.83
CA GLU A 6 -14.48 12.84 9.47
C GLU A 6 -13.52 12.72 10.66
N LYS A 7 -13.42 13.77 11.48
CA LYS A 7 -12.57 13.77 12.68
C LYS A 7 -13.09 12.80 13.75
N GLN A 8 -14.40 12.79 14.01
CA GLN A 8 -15.02 11.85 14.94
C GLN A 8 -14.89 10.39 14.46
N ASN A 9 -15.07 10.13 13.16
CA ASN A 9 -14.85 8.79 12.60
C ASN A 9 -13.39 8.35 12.71
N GLY A 10 -12.43 9.26 12.51
CA GLY A 10 -11.01 9.00 12.68
C GLY A 10 -10.65 8.61 14.13
N ASP A 11 -11.17 9.34 15.11
CA ASP A 11 -10.92 9.08 16.53
C ASP A 11 -11.54 7.75 17.00
N VAL A 12 -12.75 7.42 16.51
CA VAL A 12 -13.42 6.14 16.79
C VAL A 12 -12.65 4.97 16.17
N LEU A 13 -12.22 5.11 14.91
CA LEU A 13 -11.41 4.10 14.23
C LEU A 13 -10.10 3.86 15.00
N GLN A 14 -9.42 4.93 15.40
CA GLN A 14 -8.16 4.82 16.14
C GLN A 14 -8.35 4.14 17.50
N LYS A 15 -9.44 4.44 18.21
CA LYS A 15 -9.74 3.78 19.50
C LYS A 15 -10.04 2.30 19.31
N SER A 16 -10.92 1.95 18.36
CA SER A 16 -11.25 0.55 18.05
C SER A 16 -10.01 -0.25 17.61
N PHE A 17 -9.09 0.40 16.89
CA PHE A 17 -7.84 -0.20 16.45
C PHE A 17 -6.88 -0.51 17.60
N LYS A 18 -6.75 0.41 18.58
CA LYS A 18 -5.95 0.17 19.79
C LYS A 18 -6.49 -1.00 20.60
N GLU A 19 -7.82 -1.08 20.74
CA GLU A 19 -8.49 -2.20 21.40
C GLU A 19 -8.22 -3.51 20.65
N LEU A 20 -8.36 -3.52 19.31
CA LEU A 20 -8.04 -4.69 18.49
C LEU A 20 -6.60 -5.16 18.69
N ILE A 21 -5.60 -4.28 18.51
CA ILE A 21 -4.18 -4.62 18.66
C ILE A 21 -3.90 -5.25 20.02
N SER A 22 -4.52 -4.74 21.09
CA SER A 22 -4.29 -5.24 22.45
C SER A 22 -4.68 -6.71 22.66
N THR A 23 -5.53 -7.26 21.77
CA THR A 23 -6.00 -8.65 21.82
C THR A 23 -5.22 -9.60 20.92
N LEU A 24 -4.39 -9.08 20.02
CA LEU A 24 -3.72 -9.90 19.00
C LEU A 24 -2.42 -10.52 19.52
N PRO A 25 -2.08 -11.75 19.06
CA PRO A 25 -0.76 -12.33 19.31
C PRO A 25 0.34 -11.40 18.83
N LYS A 26 1.29 -11.10 19.71
CA LYS A 26 2.45 -10.25 19.43
C LYS A 26 3.70 -11.10 19.22
N GLY A 27 4.46 -10.79 18.18
CA GLY A 27 5.71 -11.43 17.81
C GLY A 27 6.81 -10.40 17.58
N ASN A 28 8.05 -10.88 17.59
CA ASN A 28 9.22 -10.05 17.34
C ASN A 28 9.68 -10.20 15.86
N CYS A 29 10.11 -9.09 15.27
CA CYS A 29 10.67 -9.07 13.92
C CYS A 29 12.17 -9.43 13.94
N TRP A 30 12.52 -10.72 14.00
CA TRP A 30 13.90 -11.24 13.82
C TRP A 30 15.01 -10.56 14.67
N GLY A 31 14.70 -10.18 15.90
CA GLY A 31 15.59 -9.49 16.85
C GLY A 31 15.54 -7.97 16.76
N PHE A 32 14.86 -7.39 15.76
CA PHE A 32 14.72 -5.95 15.61
C PHE A 32 13.66 -5.38 16.57
N PRO A 33 13.75 -4.09 16.95
CA PRO A 33 12.80 -3.41 17.85
C PRO A 33 11.48 -3.06 17.13
N ILE A 34 10.92 -4.02 16.41
CA ILE A 34 9.67 -3.90 15.65
C ILE A 34 8.72 -4.99 16.14
N ASP A 35 7.58 -4.54 16.65
CA ASP A 35 6.48 -5.42 17.07
C ASP A 35 5.62 -5.80 15.87
N LEU A 36 5.39 -7.10 15.70
CA LEU A 36 4.46 -7.64 14.72
C LEU A 36 3.24 -8.21 15.42
N TYR A 37 2.07 -8.03 14.83
CA TYR A 37 0.81 -8.56 15.33
C TYR A 37 0.21 -9.53 14.32
N GLN A 38 -0.24 -10.69 14.80
CA GLN A 38 -0.87 -11.69 13.96
C GLN A 38 -2.35 -11.38 13.78
N TYR A 39 -2.78 -11.18 12.54
CA TYR A 39 -4.18 -10.94 12.19
C TYR A 39 -4.56 -11.75 10.94
N GLN A 40 -5.60 -12.58 11.06
CA GLN A 40 -6.09 -13.50 10.01
C GLN A 40 -4.99 -14.30 9.28
N GLY A 41 -3.99 -14.79 10.03
CA GLY A 41 -2.93 -15.65 9.50
C GLY A 41 -1.69 -14.93 8.97
N PHE A 42 -1.64 -13.59 9.00
CA PHE A 42 -0.49 -12.80 8.55
C PHE A 42 0.06 -11.94 9.70
N TRP A 43 1.35 -11.57 9.59
CA TRP A 43 2.04 -10.73 10.55
C TRP A 43 2.18 -9.31 9.99
N PHE A 44 1.74 -8.31 10.78
CA PHE A 44 1.76 -6.92 10.36
C PHE A 44 2.38 -6.02 11.41
N GLY A 45 3.06 -4.96 10.95
CA GLY A 45 3.35 -3.80 11.80
C GLY A 45 2.06 -3.02 12.09
N PRO A 46 1.97 -2.32 13.23
CA PRO A 46 0.74 -1.64 13.65
C PRO A 46 0.25 -0.58 12.66
N ALA A 47 1.15 0.27 12.15
CA ALA A 47 0.77 1.30 11.17
C ALA A 47 0.23 0.70 9.86
N PHE A 48 0.88 -0.37 9.37
CA PHE A 48 0.46 -1.08 8.17
C PHE A 48 -0.92 -1.74 8.35
N LEU A 49 -1.15 -2.40 9.48
CA LEU A 49 -2.44 -3.04 9.78
C LEU A 49 -3.55 -2.00 9.90
N GLN A 50 -3.29 -0.85 10.53
CA GLN A 50 -4.27 0.22 10.62
C GLN A 50 -4.69 0.72 9.23
N GLY A 51 -3.70 0.97 8.37
CA GLY A 51 -3.91 1.36 6.98
C GLY A 51 -4.68 0.31 6.18
N ALA A 52 -4.32 -0.96 6.33
CA ALA A 52 -5.03 -2.09 5.71
C ALA A 52 -6.53 -2.10 6.03
N LEU A 53 -6.86 -2.01 7.32
CA LEU A 53 -8.24 -2.01 7.78
C LEU A 53 -9.00 -0.76 7.34
N SER A 54 -8.32 0.39 7.32
CA SER A 54 -8.89 1.65 6.84
C SER A 54 -9.23 1.57 5.35
N ALA A 55 -8.30 1.02 4.56
CA ALA A 55 -8.49 0.80 3.13
C ALA A 55 -9.65 -0.15 2.85
N GLN A 56 -9.79 -1.24 3.60
CA GLN A 56 -10.91 -2.17 3.43
C GLN A 56 -12.28 -1.49 3.62
N GLN A 57 -12.37 -0.51 4.52
CA GLN A 57 -13.62 0.20 4.82
C GLN A 57 -13.90 1.35 3.86
N GLN A 58 -12.87 2.08 3.45
CA GLN A 58 -13.04 3.38 2.79
C GLN A 58 -12.71 3.35 1.28
N PHE A 59 -11.90 2.40 0.83
CA PHE A 59 -11.40 2.39 -0.54
C PHE A 59 -12.51 2.00 -1.54
N GLN A 60 -12.74 2.87 -2.52
CA GLN A 60 -13.66 2.62 -3.64
C GLN A 60 -12.89 2.53 -4.94
N ALA A 61 -12.76 1.32 -5.46
CA ALA A 61 -12.11 1.03 -6.73
C ALA A 61 -12.98 1.45 -7.93
N GLN A 62 -12.32 1.82 -9.02
CA GLN A 62 -12.93 2.08 -10.32
C GLN A 62 -12.42 1.05 -11.35
N PRO A 63 -13.20 0.66 -12.37
CA PRO A 63 -12.76 -0.28 -13.40
C PRO A 63 -11.50 0.17 -14.16
N THR A 64 -11.23 1.48 -14.18
CA THR A 64 -10.04 2.09 -14.80
C THR A 64 -8.78 2.01 -13.94
N ASP A 65 -8.90 1.63 -12.67
CA ASP A 65 -7.76 1.52 -11.77
C ASP A 65 -6.82 0.37 -12.15
N ILE A 66 -5.55 0.56 -11.85
CA ILE A 66 -4.50 -0.43 -12.01
C ILE A 66 -3.79 -0.56 -10.66
N ILE A 67 -3.96 -1.72 -10.03
CA ILE A 67 -3.44 -2.03 -8.70
C ILE A 67 -2.17 -2.87 -8.83
N LEU A 68 -1.04 -2.29 -8.45
CA LEU A 68 0.28 -2.91 -8.42
C LEU A 68 0.44 -3.64 -7.08
N CYS A 69 0.39 -4.96 -7.14
CA CYS A 69 0.42 -5.83 -5.98
C CYS A 69 1.82 -6.46 -5.85
N SER A 70 2.38 -6.50 -4.65
CA SER A 70 3.64 -7.21 -4.44
C SER A 70 3.86 -7.56 -2.98
N SER A 71 4.70 -8.55 -2.69
CA SER A 71 5.29 -8.64 -1.35
C SER A 71 6.38 -7.56 -1.21
N GLN A 72 6.70 -7.18 0.02
CA GLN A 72 7.85 -6.32 0.28
C GLN A 72 9.11 -6.95 -0.36
N ARG A 73 9.95 -6.09 -0.95
CA ARG A 73 11.26 -6.44 -1.51
C ARG A 73 11.27 -7.39 -2.72
N THR A 74 10.16 -7.53 -3.43
CA THR A 74 10.09 -8.30 -4.68
C THR A 74 10.27 -7.47 -5.97
N GLY A 75 10.66 -6.19 -5.85
CA GLY A 75 10.86 -5.31 -7.01
C GLY A 75 9.79 -4.24 -7.23
N THR A 76 9.03 -3.88 -6.19
CA THR A 76 7.95 -2.88 -6.25
C THR A 76 8.37 -1.54 -6.84
N ALA A 77 9.58 -1.07 -6.52
CA ALA A 77 10.10 0.19 -7.04
C ALA A 77 10.22 0.18 -8.57
N LEU A 78 10.77 -0.90 -9.12
CA LEU A 78 10.90 -1.10 -10.56
C LEU A 78 9.51 -1.20 -11.20
N LEU A 79 8.61 -2.00 -10.61
CA LEU A 79 7.24 -2.13 -11.10
C LEU A 79 6.52 -0.78 -11.14
N LYS A 80 6.58 0.01 -10.06
CA LYS A 80 5.98 1.36 -10.00
C LYS A 80 6.52 2.27 -11.11
N SER A 81 7.84 2.36 -11.24
CA SER A 81 8.47 3.22 -12.26
C SER A 81 8.09 2.80 -13.68
N LEU A 82 8.15 1.50 -13.99
CA LEU A 82 7.84 1.00 -15.33
C LEU A 82 6.38 1.21 -15.71
N THR A 83 5.45 0.93 -14.79
CA THR A 83 4.02 1.08 -15.06
C THR A 83 3.64 2.55 -15.17
N PHE A 84 4.21 3.40 -14.31
CA PHE A 84 4.03 4.84 -14.39
C PHE A 84 4.50 5.39 -15.74
N ALA A 85 5.76 5.14 -16.11
CA ALA A 85 6.31 5.58 -17.38
C ALA A 85 5.47 5.10 -18.58
N THR A 86 4.97 3.87 -18.53
CA THR A 86 4.11 3.32 -19.59
C THR A 86 2.79 4.08 -19.74
N ILE A 87 2.14 4.43 -18.63
CA ILE A 87 0.85 5.13 -18.63
C ILE A 87 1.01 6.60 -19.02
N THR A 88 2.10 7.24 -18.58
CA THR A 88 2.32 8.67 -18.77
C THR A 88 3.11 9.01 -20.03
N ARG A 89 3.56 8.02 -20.82
CA ARG A 89 4.44 8.20 -21.99
C ARG A 89 3.95 9.18 -23.05
N THR A 90 2.63 9.37 -23.17
CA THR A 90 2.04 10.31 -24.13
C THR A 90 1.77 11.68 -23.53
N SER A 91 1.81 11.78 -22.21
CA SER A 91 1.44 12.98 -21.45
C SER A 91 2.66 13.76 -20.96
N TYR A 92 3.83 13.12 -20.91
CA TYR A 92 5.10 13.72 -20.49
C TYR A 92 6.19 13.33 -21.47
N ASP A 93 7.06 14.28 -21.81
CA ASP A 93 8.32 13.99 -22.49
C ASP A 93 9.30 13.33 -21.52
N ASP A 94 10.19 12.47 -22.00
CA ASP A 94 11.17 11.73 -21.19
C ASP A 94 12.05 12.69 -20.35
N SER A 95 12.27 13.91 -20.84
CA SER A 95 13.02 14.97 -20.16
C SER A 95 12.24 15.67 -19.02
N THR A 96 10.92 15.47 -18.94
CA THR A 96 9.99 16.14 -18.01
C THR A 96 9.30 15.17 -17.04
N THR A 97 9.66 13.89 -17.09
CA THR A 97 8.97 12.87 -16.27
C THR A 97 9.17 13.12 -14.78
N THR A 98 8.08 13.00 -14.02
CA THR A 98 8.08 13.17 -12.56
C THR A 98 8.96 12.15 -11.84
N LEU A 99 9.32 11.04 -12.50
CA LEU A 99 10.27 10.05 -11.98
C LEU A 99 11.70 10.59 -11.80
N LEU A 100 12.08 11.68 -12.49
CA LEU A 100 13.39 12.32 -12.34
C LEU A 100 13.47 13.23 -11.10
N SER A 101 12.31 13.73 -10.62
CA SER A 101 12.24 14.70 -9.52
C SER A 101 11.59 14.17 -8.25
N LYS A 102 10.81 13.08 -8.33
CA LYS A 102 10.11 12.47 -7.20
C LYS A 102 10.46 10.99 -7.03
N GLY A 103 10.36 10.50 -5.80
CA GLY A 103 10.51 9.07 -5.51
C GLY A 103 9.37 8.26 -6.12
N HIS A 104 9.64 7.01 -6.48
CA HIS A 104 8.62 6.11 -7.05
C HIS A 104 7.43 5.88 -6.11
N HIS A 105 7.62 6.00 -4.79
CA HIS A 105 6.55 5.96 -3.80
C HIS A 105 5.66 7.22 -3.82
N ASP A 106 6.22 8.36 -4.20
CA ASP A 106 5.47 9.62 -4.32
C ASP A 106 4.60 9.64 -5.60
N VAL A 107 5.05 8.92 -6.61
CA VAL A 107 4.38 8.88 -7.91
C VAL A 107 3.30 7.81 -7.94
N VAL A 108 3.54 6.66 -7.30
CA VAL A 108 2.54 5.61 -7.11
C VAL A 108 2.41 5.32 -5.61
N PRO A 109 1.40 5.89 -4.93
CA PRO A 109 1.22 5.75 -3.49
C PRO A 109 0.88 4.30 -3.12
N PHE A 110 1.01 4.00 -1.83
CA PHE A 110 0.49 2.75 -1.28
C PHE A 110 -0.88 2.96 -0.66
N MET A 111 -1.78 2.01 -0.88
CA MET A 111 -3.14 2.06 -0.35
C MET A 111 -3.17 2.10 1.17
N GLU A 112 -2.32 1.30 1.80
CA GLU A 112 -2.17 1.19 3.25
C GLU A 112 -1.51 2.40 3.92
N PHE A 113 -0.99 3.38 3.17
CA PHE A 113 -0.26 4.51 3.74
C PHE A 113 -0.80 5.87 3.29
N ASP A 114 -1.15 6.04 2.01
CA ASP A 114 -1.30 7.36 1.38
C ASP A 114 -2.64 7.52 0.64
N HIS A 115 -3.76 7.31 1.35
CA HIS A 115 -5.12 7.44 0.77
C HIS A 115 -5.38 8.81 0.10
N ALA A 116 -4.94 9.90 0.73
CA ALA A 116 -5.16 11.26 0.19
C ALA A 116 -4.38 11.50 -1.12
N GLN A 117 -3.17 10.95 -1.22
CA GLN A 117 -2.33 11.06 -2.41
C GLN A 117 -2.90 10.27 -3.58
N PHE A 118 -3.45 9.08 -3.31
CA PHE A 118 -4.11 8.29 -4.34
C PHE A 118 -5.31 9.03 -4.94
N SER A 119 -6.17 9.62 -4.11
CA SER A 119 -7.28 10.44 -4.59
C SER A 119 -6.77 11.53 -5.54
N THR A 120 -5.74 12.28 -5.14
CA THR A 120 -5.13 13.31 -6.01
C THR A 120 -4.64 12.74 -7.35
N ASN A 121 -3.89 11.63 -7.33
CA ASN A 121 -3.35 11.01 -8.54
C ASN A 121 -4.45 10.52 -9.49
N ARG A 122 -5.54 9.96 -8.93
CA ARG A 122 -6.71 9.55 -9.72
C ARG A 122 -7.34 10.75 -10.44
N HIS A 123 -7.47 11.91 -9.78
CA HIS A 123 -7.99 13.13 -10.41
C HIS A 123 -7.07 13.68 -11.51
N LEU A 124 -5.76 13.44 -11.42
CA LEU A 124 -4.77 13.80 -12.45
C LEU A 124 -4.72 12.81 -13.61
N GLY A 125 -5.63 11.83 -13.68
CA GLY A 125 -5.69 10.85 -14.75
C GLY A 125 -4.62 9.75 -14.66
N ILE A 126 -4.01 9.57 -13.48
CA ILE A 126 -3.02 8.51 -13.21
C ILE A 126 -3.66 7.51 -12.24
N PRO A 127 -4.42 6.51 -12.74
CA PRO A 127 -5.18 5.59 -11.90
C PRO A 127 -4.30 4.44 -11.39
N LEU A 128 -3.11 4.76 -10.89
CA LEU A 128 -2.13 3.81 -10.36
C LEU A 128 -2.13 3.81 -8.84
N LEU A 129 -2.20 2.63 -8.27
CA LEU A 129 -2.07 2.41 -6.83
C LEU A 129 -1.21 1.18 -6.59
N ALA A 130 -0.45 1.15 -5.51
CA ALA A 130 0.24 -0.05 -5.10
C ALA A 130 -0.25 -0.56 -3.75
N THR A 131 0.01 -1.84 -3.48
CA THR A 131 -0.24 -2.42 -2.17
C THR A 131 0.66 -3.61 -1.87
N HIS A 132 1.01 -3.76 -0.60
CA HIS A 132 1.61 -4.96 -0.05
C HIS A 132 0.62 -5.89 0.64
N LEU A 133 -0.68 -5.62 0.55
CA LEU A 133 -1.71 -6.44 1.17
C LEU A 133 -1.79 -7.82 0.51
N PRO A 134 -1.93 -8.89 1.32
CA PRO A 134 -2.34 -10.18 0.80
C PRO A 134 -3.68 -10.07 0.07
N TYR A 135 -3.91 -10.95 -0.91
CA TYR A 135 -5.14 -10.93 -1.71
C TYR A 135 -6.42 -10.96 -0.86
N SER A 136 -6.43 -11.74 0.23
CA SER A 136 -7.57 -11.84 1.16
C SER A 136 -7.87 -10.55 1.93
N PHE A 137 -6.92 -9.61 1.94
CA PHE A 137 -7.05 -8.30 2.59
C PHE A 137 -7.43 -7.18 1.64
N LEU A 138 -7.47 -7.43 0.33
CA LEU A 138 -7.86 -6.40 -0.62
C LEU A 138 -9.30 -5.93 -0.35
N PRO A 139 -9.57 -4.61 -0.45
CA PRO A 139 -10.93 -4.09 -0.39
C PRO A 139 -11.85 -4.82 -1.37
N LYS A 140 -13.06 -5.15 -0.92
CA LYS A 140 -14.04 -5.85 -1.75
C LYS A 140 -14.37 -5.09 -3.04
N SER A 141 -14.33 -3.75 -2.99
CA SER A 141 -14.52 -2.90 -4.16
C SER A 141 -13.52 -3.20 -5.29
N ILE A 142 -12.26 -3.54 -4.98
CA ILE A 142 -11.25 -3.93 -5.98
C ILE A 142 -11.67 -5.22 -6.67
N ILE A 143 -12.06 -6.22 -5.89
CA ILE A 143 -12.48 -7.53 -6.38
C ILE A 143 -13.71 -7.40 -7.28
N ASP A 144 -14.67 -6.57 -6.87
CA ASP A 144 -15.96 -6.42 -7.57
C ASP A 144 -15.88 -5.45 -8.78
N SER A 145 -14.92 -4.52 -8.80
CA SER A 145 -14.83 -3.46 -9.82
C SER A 145 -14.36 -3.92 -11.20
N GLY A 146 -13.69 -5.09 -11.29
CA GLY A 146 -13.03 -5.53 -12.51
C GLY A 146 -11.80 -4.69 -12.90
N CYS A 147 -11.23 -3.92 -11.96
CA CYS A 147 -9.98 -3.20 -12.17
C CYS A 147 -8.79 -4.15 -12.39
N LYS A 148 -7.69 -3.65 -12.94
CA LYS A 148 -6.55 -4.50 -13.32
C LYS A 148 -5.61 -4.70 -12.13
N LEU A 149 -5.23 -5.94 -11.87
CA LEU A 149 -4.21 -6.27 -10.88
C LEU A 149 -2.94 -6.73 -11.58
N ILE A 150 -1.79 -6.17 -11.20
CA ILE A 150 -0.47 -6.59 -11.68
C ILE A 150 0.33 -7.03 -10.46
N TYR A 151 0.66 -8.31 -10.37
CA TYR A 151 1.44 -8.86 -9.26
C TYR A 151 2.90 -9.13 -9.66
N ILE A 152 3.87 -8.73 -8.83
CA ILE A 152 5.27 -9.10 -8.98
C ILE A 152 5.78 -9.95 -7.81
N CYS A 153 6.36 -11.09 -8.14
CA CYS A 153 7.01 -12.00 -7.20
C CYS A 153 8.50 -12.16 -7.53
N ARG A 154 9.26 -12.56 -6.51
CA ARG A 154 10.67 -12.92 -6.59
C ARG A 154 10.88 -14.25 -5.85
N ASP A 155 11.97 -14.94 -6.15
CA ASP A 155 12.37 -16.13 -5.38
C ASP A 155 12.32 -15.82 -3.86
N PRO A 156 11.72 -16.70 -3.04
CA PRO A 156 11.51 -16.42 -1.63
C PRO A 156 12.80 -16.31 -0.82
N LYS A 157 13.88 -17.01 -1.21
CA LYS A 157 15.19 -16.94 -0.53
C LYS A 157 15.81 -15.57 -0.76
N ASP A 158 15.79 -15.11 -2.00
CA ASP A 158 16.23 -13.77 -2.38
C ASP A 158 15.42 -12.67 -1.68
N THR A 159 14.10 -12.85 -1.64
CA THR A 159 13.18 -11.89 -1.02
C THR A 159 13.45 -11.78 0.48
N PHE A 160 13.67 -12.91 1.15
CA PHE A 160 14.03 -12.95 2.57
C PHE A 160 15.34 -12.21 2.84
N VAL A 161 16.41 -12.51 2.10
CA VAL A 161 17.71 -11.82 2.26
C VAL A 161 17.55 -10.32 2.04
N SER A 162 16.82 -9.91 0.99
CA SER A 162 16.59 -8.49 0.71
C SER A 162 15.78 -7.78 1.80
N LEU A 163 14.82 -8.47 2.43
CA LEU A 163 14.00 -7.93 3.53
C LEU A 163 14.79 -7.86 4.83
N TYR A 164 15.62 -8.86 5.11
CA TYR A 164 16.51 -8.83 6.26
C TYR A 164 17.45 -7.62 6.22
N HIS A 165 18.17 -7.41 5.11
CA HIS A 165 19.06 -6.25 4.97
C HIS A 165 18.32 -4.92 5.04
N PHE A 166 17.13 -4.84 4.42
CA PHE A 166 16.29 -3.64 4.47
C PHE A 166 15.89 -3.26 5.91
N ILE A 167 15.50 -4.25 6.72
CA ILE A 167 15.13 -4.01 8.12
C ILE A 167 16.37 -3.72 8.97
N ALA A 168 17.50 -4.37 8.69
CA ALA A 168 18.76 -4.15 9.38
C ALA A 168 19.37 -2.77 9.10
N GLY A 169 18.90 -2.06 8.07
CA GLY A 169 19.48 -0.78 7.64
C GLY A 169 20.84 -0.93 6.95
N HIS A 170 21.09 -2.09 6.33
CA HIS A 170 22.31 -2.42 5.58
C HIS A 170 22.06 -2.41 4.07
#